data_AF-A0A3Q2VGQ3-F1
#
_entry.id   AF-A0A3Q2VGQ3-F1
#
_cell.length_a   1.000
_cell.length_b   1.000
_cell.length_c   1.000
_cell.angle_alpha   90.00
_cell.angle_beta   90.00
_cell.angle_gamma   90.00
#
_symmetry.space_group_name_H-M   'P 1'
#
loop_
_entity.id
_entity.type
_entity.pdbx_description
1 polymer ?
#
loop_
_entity_poly.entity_id
_entity_poly.type
_entity_poly.pdbx_seq_one_letter_code
_entity_poly.pdbx_strand_id
1 'polypeptide(L)'
;LVRTNARLNRLFLEFFKPERDEWGSGLEAMQCALQLEKNVNQALLDLHKLASQHNDPHLCDFLESHYLDEQVKSIKKLGDHITNLTRMDAHNNKMAEYLFDKHTLGDKS
;
A
#
# COMPACT_ATOMS: atom_id res chain seq x y z
N LEU A 1 -7.06 17.68 -15.92
CA LEU A 1 -8.53 17.85 -15.85
C LEU A 1 -9.09 16.85 -14.85
N VAL A 2 -9.13 17.21 -13.56
CA VAL A 2 -9.70 16.35 -12.51
C VAL A 2 -11.19 16.65 -12.43
N ARG A 3 -12.04 15.69 -12.78
CA ARG A 3 -13.50 15.78 -12.57
C ARG A 3 -13.75 15.57 -11.08
N THR A 4 -13.94 16.64 -10.32
CA THR A 4 -14.50 16.56 -8.96
C THR A 4 -16.03 16.54 -9.05
N ASN A 5 -16.62 15.52 -8.44
CA ASN A 5 -18.05 15.24 -8.43
C ASN A 5 -18.77 16.13 -7.39
N ALA A 6 -19.98 16.59 -7.71
CA ALA A 6 -20.68 17.74 -7.14
C ALA A 6 -21.24 17.57 -5.70
N ARG A 7 -20.59 16.75 -4.85
CA ARG A 7 -21.04 16.50 -3.46
C ARG A 7 -19.98 16.71 -2.38
N LEU A 8 -18.72 16.92 -2.74
CA LEU A 8 -17.64 17.08 -1.76
C LEU A 8 -17.35 18.57 -1.53
N ASN A 9 -17.92 19.09 -0.45
CA ASN A 9 -17.56 20.40 0.10
C ASN A 9 -16.08 20.36 0.53
N ARG A 10 -15.25 21.23 -0.05
CA ARG A 10 -13.86 21.56 0.33
C ARG A 10 -12.91 20.38 0.66
N LEU A 11 -12.29 19.81 -0.37
CA LEU A 11 -11.06 19.01 -0.22
C LEU A 11 -9.86 19.95 -0.02
N PHE A 12 -9.30 19.97 1.20
CA PHE A 12 -7.94 20.47 1.42
C PHE A 12 -6.96 19.33 1.14
N LEU A 13 -6.23 19.41 0.03
CA LEU A 13 -5.20 18.45 -0.34
C LEU A 13 -3.85 18.96 0.18
N GLU A 14 -3.39 18.44 1.31
CA GLU A 14 -2.01 18.60 1.76
C GLU A 14 -1.18 17.41 1.30
N PHE A 15 -0.20 17.66 0.43
CA PHE A 15 0.78 16.66 0.03
C PHE A 15 1.94 16.71 1.00
N PHE A 16 2.05 15.71 1.87
CA PHE A 16 3.18 15.57 2.78
C PHE A 16 4.40 15.03 2.01
N LYS A 17 5.57 15.64 2.25
CA LYS A 17 6.84 15.08 1.79
C LYS A 17 7.01 13.68 2.42
N PRO A 18 7.50 12.67 1.68
CA PRO A 18 7.85 11.40 2.29
C PRO A 18 8.82 11.60 3.47
N GLU A 19 8.66 10.77 4.50
CA GLU A 19 9.46 10.86 5.73
C GLU A 19 10.96 10.64 5.49
N ARG A 20 11.30 9.92 4.42
CA ARG A 20 12.68 9.57 4.04
C ARG A 20 12.90 9.80 2.55
N ASP A 21 14.07 10.37 2.24
CA ASP A 21 14.55 10.57 0.86
C ASP A 21 15.38 9.36 0.36
N GLU A 22 15.91 8.54 1.27
CA GLU A 22 16.67 7.31 0.97
C GLU A 22 16.08 6.11 1.72
N TRP A 23 15.92 4.98 1.02
CA TRP A 23 15.26 3.78 1.53
C TRP A 23 16.22 2.61 1.84
N GLY A 24 17.52 2.79 1.60
CA GLY A 24 18.55 1.79 1.86
C GLY A 24 18.52 0.65 0.85
N SER A 25 18.19 -0.56 1.31
CA SER A 25 18.08 -1.80 0.52
C SER A 25 16.67 -2.03 -0.04
N GLY A 26 16.54 -2.92 -1.03
CA GLY A 26 15.24 -3.32 -1.56
C GLY A 26 14.35 -3.97 -0.50
N LEU A 27 14.95 -4.71 0.44
CA LEU A 27 14.25 -5.28 1.58
C LEU A 27 13.68 -4.22 2.52
N GLU A 28 14.49 -3.22 2.89
CA GLU A 28 14.05 -2.10 3.75
C GLU A 28 12.96 -1.26 3.08
N ALA A 29 13.09 -1.01 1.77
CA ALA A 29 12.06 -0.33 0.98
C ALA A 29 10.73 -1.10 0.99
N MET A 30 10.76 -2.42 0.79
CA MET A 30 9.55 -3.26 0.84
C MET A 30 8.92 -3.31 2.23
N GLN A 31 9.74 -3.34 3.30
CA GLN A 31 9.25 -3.26 4.68
C GLN A 31 8.56 -1.91 4.97
N CYS A 32 9.15 -0.81 4.50
CA CYS A 32 8.54 0.51 4.62
C CYS A 32 7.23 0.61 3.84
N ALA A 33 7.18 0.09 2.61
CA ALA A 33 5.97 0.03 1.80
C ALA A 33 4.88 -0.80 2.50
N LEU A 34 5.22 -1.97 3.07
CA LEU A 34 4.27 -2.78 3.81
C LEU A 34 3.69 -2.04 5.02
N GLN A 35 4.52 -1.29 5.75
CA GLN A 35 4.05 -0.49 6.88
C GLN A 35 3.12 0.63 6.43
N LEU A 36 3.45 1.31 5.33
CA LEU A 36 2.60 2.34 4.74
C LEU A 36 1.24 1.75 4.32
N GLU A 37 1.23 0.62 3.63
CA GLU A 37 -0.01 -0.05 3.20
C GLU A 37 -0.89 -0.48 4.38
N LYS A 38 -0.27 -0.96 5.48
CA LYS A 38 -1.01 -1.27 6.72
C LYS A 38 -1.63 -0.02 7.33
N ASN A 39 -0.90 1.10 7.34
CA ASN A 39 -1.42 2.37 7.86
C ASN A 39 -2.61 2.88 7.03
N VAL A 40 -2.51 2.80 5.70
CA VAL A 40 -3.61 3.17 4.78
C VAL A 40 -4.81 2.24 4.98
N ASN A 41 -4.58 0.93 5.09
CA ASN A 41 -5.65 -0.03 5.35
C ASN A 41 -6.36 0.25 6.68
N GLN A 42 -5.61 0.60 7.74
CA GLN A 42 -6.19 0.98 9.02
C GLN A 42 -7.07 2.24 8.89
N ALA A 43 -6.59 3.27 8.19
CA ALA A 43 -7.37 4.49 7.96
C ALA A 43 -8.66 4.21 7.17
N LEU A 44 -8.62 3.30 6.20
CA LEU A 44 -9.80 2.87 5.45
C LEU A 44 -10.79 2.09 6.32
N LEU A 45 -10.32 1.22 7.21
CA LEU A 45 -11.16 0.51 8.17
C LEU A 45 -11.81 1.47 9.17
N ASP A 46 -11.07 2.48 9.64
CA ASP A 46 -11.61 3.49 10.53
C ASP A 46 -12.69 4.34 9.84
N LEU A 47 -12.47 4.68 8.56
CA LEU A 47 -13.46 5.38 7.74
C LEU A 47 -14.70 4.50 7.49
N HIS A 48 -14.53 3.21 7.21
CA HIS A 48 -15.63 2.26 7.04
C HIS A 48 -16.46 2.13 8.33
N LYS A 49 -15.80 2.05 9.48
CA LYS A 49 -16.46 2.05 10.79
C LYS A 49 -17.26 3.33 11.02
N LEU A 50 -16.71 4.49 10.66
CA LEU A 50 -17.40 5.77 10.76
C LEU A 50 -18.62 5.82 9.83
N ALA A 51 -18.49 5.39 8.58
CA ALA A 51 -19.60 5.29 7.62
C ALA A 51 -20.72 4.37 8.14
N SER A 52 -20.34 3.23 8.73
CA SER A 52 -21.27 2.29 9.36
C SER A 52 -21.99 2.92 10.56
N GLN A 53 -21.29 3.67 11.41
CA GLN A 53 -21.89 4.40 12.54
C GLN A 53 -22.90 5.46 12.10
N HIS A 54 -22.66 6.09 10.94
CA HIS A 54 -23.56 7.08 10.34
C HIS A 54 -24.67 6.46 9.47
N ASN A 55 -24.75 5.13 9.39
CA ASN A 55 -25.69 4.40 8.54
C ASN A 55 -25.61 4.82 7.07
N ASP A 56 -24.39 4.97 6.52
CA ASP A 56 -24.15 5.19 5.09
C ASP A 56 -23.73 3.89 4.38
N PRO A 57 -24.69 3.04 3.96
CA PRO A 57 -24.38 1.77 3.32
C PRO A 57 -23.71 1.92 1.96
N HIS A 58 -23.92 3.05 1.27
CA HIS A 58 -23.28 3.29 -0.03
C HIS A 58 -21.79 3.56 0.13
N LEU A 59 -21.39 4.32 1.16
CA LEU A 59 -19.97 4.54 1.46
C LEU A 59 -19.29 3.26 1.94
N CYS A 60 -19.95 2.44 2.77
CA CYS A 60 -19.40 1.14 3.19
C CYS A 60 -19.12 0.22 1.99
N ASP A 61 -20.12 0.03 1.11
CA ASP A 61 -19.99 -0.80 -0.09
C ASP A 61 -18.89 -0.30 -1.04
N PHE A 62 -18.78 1.02 -1.20
CA PHE A 62 -17.72 1.63 -1.99
C PHE A 62 -16.32 1.33 -1.43
N LEU A 63 -16.12 1.41 -0.12
CA LEU A 63 -14.83 1.13 0.52
C LEU A 63 -14.48 -0.35 0.45
N GLU A 64 -15.44 -1.25 0.65
CA GLU A 64 -15.27 -2.70 0.55
C GLU A 64 -14.90 -3.13 -0.87
N SER A 65 -15.69 -2.70 -1.85
CA SER A 65 -15.57 -3.15 -3.24
C SER A 65 -14.34 -2.61 -3.97
N HIS A 66 -13.88 -1.39 -3.64
CA HIS A 66 -12.83 -0.72 -4.39
C HIS A 66 -11.48 -0.61 -3.68
N TYR A 67 -11.45 -0.67 -2.35
CA TYR A 67 -10.24 -0.37 -1.59
C TYR A 67 -9.81 -1.51 -0.66
N LEU A 68 -10.70 -2.01 0.19
CA LEU A 68 -10.31 -2.97 1.24
C LEU A 68 -9.79 -4.30 0.66
N ASP A 69 -10.41 -4.84 -0.39
CA ASP A 69 -9.93 -6.08 -1.03
C ASP A 69 -8.53 -5.87 -1.67
N GLU A 70 -8.32 -4.74 -2.34
CA GLU A 70 -7.04 -4.40 -2.95
C GLU A 70 -5.93 -4.14 -1.91
N GLN A 71 -6.26 -3.55 -0.76
CA GLN A 71 -5.32 -3.40 0.35
C GLN A 71 -4.87 -4.76 0.88
N VAL A 72 -5.79 -5.71 1.08
CA VAL A 72 -5.45 -7.06 1.58
C VAL A 72 -4.53 -7.78 0.59
N LYS A 73 -4.84 -7.72 -0.72
CA LYS A 73 -3.97 -8.28 -1.77
C LYS A 73 -2.59 -7.63 -1.79
N SER A 74 -2.53 -6.30 -1.67
CA SER A 74 -1.27 -5.54 -1.71
C SER A 74 -0.39 -5.84 -0.50
N ILE A 75 -0.97 -5.86 0.70
CA ILE A 75 -0.31 -6.25 1.95
C ILE A 75 0.25 -7.68 1.83
N LYS A 76 -0.56 -8.63 1.33
CA LYS A 76 -0.11 -10.01 1.14
C LYS A 76 1.07 -10.09 0.18
N LYS A 77 0.98 -9.42 -0.97
CA LYS A 77 2.02 -9.40 -1.99
C LYS A 77 3.34 -8.82 -1.46
N LEU A 78 3.28 -7.70 -0.74
CA LEU A 78 4.46 -7.12 -0.09
C LEU A 78 5.04 -8.06 0.98
N GLY A 79 4.20 -8.72 1.77
CA GLY A 79 4.63 -9.74 2.73
C GLY A 79 5.36 -10.93 2.08
N ASP A 80 4.89 -11.39 0.92
CA ASP A 80 5.55 -12.44 0.15
C ASP A 80 6.90 -11.98 -0.40
N HIS A 81 6.97 -10.75 -0.92
CA HIS A 81 8.20 -10.14 -1.41
C HIS A 81 9.27 -10.04 -0.31
N ILE A 82 8.89 -9.54 0.87
CA ILE A 82 9.79 -9.46 2.05
C ILE A 82 10.25 -10.86 2.43
N THR A 83 9.35 -11.83 2.49
CA THR A 83 9.70 -13.20 2.89
C THR A 83 10.70 -13.82 1.91
N ASN A 84 10.52 -13.63 0.60
CA ASN A 84 11.43 -14.12 -0.43
C ASN A 84 12.81 -13.45 -0.33
N LEU A 85 12.86 -12.12 -0.20
CA LEU A 85 14.12 -11.37 -0.04
C LEU A 85 14.89 -11.79 1.22
N THR A 86 14.19 -11.98 2.35
CA THR A 86 14.81 -12.47 3.59
C THR A 86 15.37 -13.88 3.42
N ARG A 87 14.63 -14.79 2.76
CA ARG A 87 15.10 -16.17 2.51
C ARG A 87 16.32 -16.24 1.61
N MET A 88 16.48 -15.28 0.71
CA MET A 88 17.63 -15.20 -0.20
C MET A 88 18.84 -14.49 0.43
N ASP A 89 18.76 -14.12 1.72
CA ASP A 89 19.80 -13.37 2.45
C ASP A 89 20.19 -12.05 1.76
N ALA A 90 19.17 -11.30 1.28
CA ALA A 90 19.37 -10.04 0.57
C ALA A 90 20.11 -8.96 1.39
N HIS A 91 20.15 -9.11 2.72
CA HIS A 91 20.93 -8.22 3.58
C HIS A 91 22.44 -8.32 3.34
N ASN A 92 22.94 -9.54 3.11
CA ASN A 92 24.37 -9.80 2.93
C ASN A 92 24.75 -10.10 1.48
N ASN A 93 23.77 -10.40 0.62
CA ASN A 93 24.00 -10.81 -0.76
C ASN A 93 23.28 -9.92 -1.78
N LYS A 94 24.00 -8.98 -2.39
CA LYS A 94 23.45 -8.09 -3.43
C LYS A 94 22.96 -8.83 -4.68
N MET A 95 23.43 -10.06 -4.94
CA MET A 95 22.90 -10.87 -6.05
C MET A 95 21.47 -11.33 -5.77
N ALA A 96 21.06 -11.44 -4.50
CA ALA A 96 19.70 -11.80 -4.15
C ALA A 96 18.70 -10.74 -4.62
N GLU A 97 19.00 -9.45 -4.42
CA GLU A 97 18.17 -8.35 -4.91
C GLU A 97 18.08 -8.34 -6.44
N TYR A 98 19.21 -8.56 -7.12
CA TYR A 98 19.23 -8.62 -8.59
C TYR A 98 18.37 -9.78 -9.14
N LEU A 99 18.50 -10.97 -8.57
CA LEU A 99 17.70 -12.14 -8.97
C LEU A 99 16.22 -11.95 -8.64
N PHE A 100 15.92 -11.33 -7.49
CA PHE A 100 14.56 -11.01 -7.10
C PHE A 100 13.92 -10.00 -8.07
N ASP A 101 14.65 -8.95 -8.44
CA ASP A 101 14.21 -8.00 -9.47
C ASP A 101 13.90 -8.71 -10.79
N LYS A 102 14.83 -9.54 -11.28
CA LYS A 102 14.68 -10.21 -12.58
C LYS A 102 13.56 -11.24 -12.63
N HIS A 103 13.38 -12.03 -11.58
CA HIS A 103 12.46 -13.18 -11.61
C HIS A 103 11.13 -12.94 -10.91
N THR A 104 11.03 -11.92 -10.04
CA THR A 104 9.79 -11.64 -9.29
C THR A 104 9.15 -10.31 -9.71
N LEU A 105 9.96 -9.31 -10.07
CA LEU A 105 9.45 -7.99 -10.49
C LEU A 105 9.46 -7.80 -12.01
N GLY A 106 10.37 -8.48 -12.72
CA GLY A 106 10.60 -8.36 -14.16
C GLY A 106 9.50 -8.92 -15.06
N ASP A 107 8.61 -9.79 -14.54
CA ASP A 107 7.48 -10.37 -15.31
C ASP A 107 6.31 -9.38 -15.51
N LYS A 108 6.51 -8.10 -15.18
CA LYS A 108 5.56 -7.02 -15.49
C LYS A 108 6.02 -6.27 -16.73
N SER A 109 5.78 -6.83 -17.91
CA SER A 109 5.82 -6.11 -19.20
C SER A 109 4.60 -6.49 -20.03
#